data_AF-A0A846TYI1-F1
#
_entry.id   AF-A0A846TYI1-F1
#
_cell.length_a   1.000
_cell.length_b   1.000
_cell.length_c   1.000
_cell.angle_alpha   90.00
_cell.angle_beta   90.00
_cell.angle_gamma   90.00
#
_symmetry.space_group_name_H-M   'P 1'
#
loop_
_entity.id
_entity.type
_entity.pdbx_description
1 polymer ?
#
loop_
_entity_poly.entity_id
_entity_poly.type
_entity_poly.pdbx_seq_one_letter_code
_entity_poly.pdbx_strand_id
1 'polypeptide(L)'
;MRNRFGKIFFGFFISQLLVLILSLVYQQSITLLSYVNISFYIASILLFTSLIVFTVNSGFFDAISYSFRTVFAGKEEKKKSFTEMTPLSELVTINANPLFLVGLLDFIVMLATLYVYYL
;
A
#
# COMPACT_ATOMS: atom_id res chain seq x y z
N MET A 1 -5.84 -9.06 -20.24
CA MET A 1 -5.77 -9.63 -18.87
C MET A 1 -4.46 -10.38 -18.58
N ARG A 2 -3.85 -11.10 -19.53
CA ARG A 2 -2.60 -11.88 -19.35
C ARG A 2 -1.40 -11.11 -18.78
N ASN A 3 -1.26 -9.81 -19.09
CA ASN A 3 -0.12 -9.00 -18.63
C ASN A 3 -0.23 -8.51 -17.17
N ARG A 4 -1.41 -8.56 -16.52
CA ARG A 4 -1.56 -8.09 -15.13
C ARG A 4 -1.01 -9.11 -14.13
N PHE A 5 -1.30 -10.40 -14.35
CA PHE A 5 -0.73 -11.48 -13.54
C PHE A 5 0.79 -11.52 -13.62
N GLY A 6 1.36 -11.37 -14.82
CA GLY A 6 2.82 -11.32 -14.99
C GLY A 6 3.48 -10.22 -14.15
N LYS A 7 2.87 -9.03 -14.06
CA LYS A 7 3.37 -7.93 -13.23
C LYS A 7 3.31 -8.23 -11.73
N ILE A 8 2.24 -8.90 -11.27
CA ILE A 8 2.07 -9.29 -9.87
C ILE A 8 3.11 -10.35 -9.50
N PHE A 9 3.23 -11.41 -10.30
CA PHE A 9 4.23 -12.45 -10.08
C PHE A 9 5.65 -11.89 -10.11
N PHE A 10 5.97 -11.04 -11.09
CA PHE A 10 7.28 -10.41 -11.17
C PHE A 10 7.56 -9.49 -9.96
N GLY A 11 6.57 -8.70 -9.53
CA GLY A 11 6.66 -7.88 -8.33
C GLY A 11 6.89 -8.71 -7.06
N PHE A 12 6.20 -9.84 -6.93
CA PHE A 12 6.40 -10.81 -5.85
C PHE A 12 7.81 -11.43 -5.88
N PHE A 13 8.32 -11.85 -7.03
CA PHE A 13 9.70 -12.36 -7.12
C PHE A 13 10.73 -11.29 -6.72
N ILE A 14 10.51 -10.04 -7.11
CA ILE A 14 11.38 -8.93 -6.72
C ILE A 14 11.31 -8.69 -5.20
N SER A 15 10.11 -8.71 -4.60
CA SER A 15 9.98 -8.51 -3.15
C SER A 15 10.66 -9.64 -2.36
N GLN A 16 10.55 -10.89 -2.82
CA GLN A 16 11.26 -12.02 -2.21
C GLN A 16 12.79 -11.89 -2.30
N LEU A 17 13.32 -11.50 -3.46
CA LEU A 17 14.75 -11.19 -3.59
C LEU A 17 15.19 -10.06 -2.67
N LEU A 18 14.38 -9.01 -2.56
CA LEU A 18 14.64 -7.87 -1.70
C LEU A 18 14.64 -8.27 -0.22
N VAL A 19 13.72 -9.13 0.22
CA VAL A 19 13.70 -9.69 1.58
C VAL A 19 14.98 -10.47 1.87
N LEU A 20 15.44 -11.32 0.94
CA LEU A 20 16.67 -12.10 1.13
C LEU A 20 17.91 -11.20 1.22
N ILE A 21 18.02 -10.21 0.34
CA ILE A 21 19.13 -9.23 0.35
C ILE A 21 19.12 -8.44 1.65
N LEU A 22 17.97 -7.93 2.08
CA LEU A 22 17.87 -7.16 3.32
C LEU A 22 18.13 -8.01 4.57
N SER A 23 17.68 -9.27 4.57
CA SER A 23 18.00 -10.23 5.64
C SER A 23 19.51 -10.43 5.77
N LEU A 24 20.22 -10.56 4.65
CA LEU A 24 21.68 -10.69 4.63
C LEU A 24 22.39 -9.43 5.12
N VAL A 25 21.96 -8.25 4.66
CA VAL A 25 22.64 -6.99 4.98
C VAL A 25 22.38 -6.55 6.43
N TYR A 26 21.14 -6.62 6.91
CA TYR A 26 20.77 -6.09 8.22
C TYR A 26 20.99 -7.06 9.37
N GLN A 27 20.67 -8.34 9.18
CA GLN A 27 20.72 -9.33 10.27
C GLN A 27 21.92 -10.26 10.18
N GLN A 28 22.75 -10.13 9.12
CA GLN A 28 24.02 -10.84 8.91
C GLN A 28 23.92 -12.37 9.00
N SER A 29 22.69 -12.90 9.08
CA SER A 29 22.37 -14.31 9.25
C SER A 29 21.08 -14.60 8.48
N ILE A 30 21.08 -15.69 7.70
CA ILE A 30 19.87 -16.19 7.04
C ILE A 30 19.22 -17.18 7.99
N THR A 31 18.61 -16.66 9.05
CA THR A 31 17.73 -17.46 9.92
C THR A 31 16.28 -17.32 9.46
N LEU A 32 15.46 -18.31 9.80
CA LEU A 32 14.02 -18.27 9.51
C LEU A 32 13.36 -17.05 10.18
N LEU A 33 13.79 -16.70 11.39
CA LEU A 33 13.34 -15.51 12.11
C LEU A 33 13.72 -14.21 11.39
N SER A 34 14.93 -14.15 10.82
CA SER A 34 15.36 -12.97 10.06
C SER A 34 14.50 -12.73 8.82
N TYR A 35 14.21 -13.80 8.09
CA TYR A 35 13.30 -13.75 6.95
C TYR A 35 11.91 -13.27 7.36
N VAL A 36 11.34 -13.82 8.44
CA VAL A 36 10.03 -13.39 8.98
C VAL A 36 10.02 -11.91 9.29
N ASN A 37 11.03 -11.40 10.00
CA ASN A 37 11.09 -10.00 10.39
C ASN A 37 11.12 -9.06 9.18
N ILE A 38 12.01 -9.33 8.21
CA ILE A 38 12.14 -8.47 7.03
C ILE A 38 10.91 -8.58 6.12
N SER A 39 10.40 -9.80 5.89
CA SER A 39 9.18 -9.99 5.10
C SER A 39 7.97 -9.30 5.73
N PHE A 40 7.86 -9.27 7.05
CA PHE A 40 6.82 -8.51 7.75
C PHE A 40 6.90 -7.01 7.45
N TYR A 41 8.10 -6.41 7.51
CA TYR A 41 8.26 -4.99 7.18
C TYR A 41 7.93 -4.69 5.72
N ILE A 42 8.40 -5.52 4.78
CA ILE A 42 8.13 -5.34 3.35
C ILE A 42 6.64 -5.48 3.04
N ALA A 43 6.01 -6.55 3.53
CA ALA A 43 4.57 -6.78 3.36
C ALA A 43 3.74 -5.63 3.95
N SER A 44 4.11 -5.16 5.15
CA SER A 44 3.44 -4.03 5.82
C SER A 44 3.55 -2.74 5.01
N ILE A 45 4.74 -2.39 4.51
CA ILE A 45 4.93 -1.19 3.68
C ILE A 45 4.08 -1.25 2.41
N LEU A 46 4.07 -2.40 1.72
CA LEU A 46 3.29 -2.59 0.50
C LEU A 46 1.78 -2.49 0.78
N LEU A 47 1.29 -3.17 1.81
CA LEU A 47 -0.11 -3.16 2.20
C LEU A 47 -0.56 -1.76 2.63
N PHE A 48 0.15 -1.10 3.55
CA PHE A 48 -0.23 0.23 4.00
C PHE A 48 -0.19 1.26 2.88
N THR A 49 0.85 1.24 2.04
CA THR A 49 0.92 2.13 0.88
C THR A 49 -0.26 1.88 -0.06
N SER A 50 -0.61 0.62 -0.32
CA SER A 50 -1.72 0.29 -1.20
C SER A 50 -3.07 0.73 -0.62
N LEU A 51 -3.26 0.61 0.70
CA LEU A 51 -4.46 1.06 1.40
C LEU A 51 -4.58 2.58 1.41
N ILE A 52 -3.48 3.31 1.59
CA ILE A 52 -3.45 4.77 1.49
C ILE A 52 -3.87 5.19 0.08
N VAL A 53 -3.23 4.64 -0.96
CA VAL A 53 -3.57 4.95 -2.36
C VAL A 53 -5.03 4.58 -2.65
N PHE A 54 -5.50 3.43 -2.18
CA PHE A 54 -6.90 3.03 -2.32
C PHE A 54 -7.86 4.03 -1.66
N THR A 55 -7.53 4.48 -0.44
CA THR A 55 -8.34 5.45 0.30
C THR A 55 -8.39 6.79 -0.43
N VAL A 56 -7.27 7.27 -0.98
CA VAL A 56 -7.23 8.48 -1.80
C VAL A 56 -8.06 8.31 -3.07
N ASN A 57 -7.86 7.25 -3.83
CA ASN A 57 -8.57 6.99 -5.08
C ASN A 57 -10.08 6.79 -4.88
N SER A 58 -10.51 6.35 -3.69
CA SER A 58 -11.92 6.17 -3.35
C SER A 58 -12.68 7.49 -3.16
N GLY A 59 -11.99 8.63 -3.13
CA GLY A 59 -12.59 9.94 -2.85
C GLY A 59 -12.88 10.16 -1.36
N PHE A 60 -12.39 9.30 -0.47
CA PHE A 60 -12.56 9.46 0.98
C PHE A 60 -12.05 10.83 1.45
N PHE A 61 -10.84 11.20 1.05
CA PHE A 61 -10.27 12.50 1.41
C PHE A 61 -11.01 13.68 0.79
N ASP A 62 -11.63 13.50 -0.37
CA ASP A 62 -12.44 14.54 -1.01
C ASP A 62 -13.74 14.73 -0.25
N ALA A 63 -14.40 13.64 0.16
CA ALA A 63 -15.61 13.69 0.98
C ALA A 63 -15.35 14.34 2.35
N ILE A 64 -14.23 14.02 2.99
CA ILE A 64 -13.82 14.65 4.25
C ILE A 64 -13.55 16.14 4.03
N SER A 65 -12.71 16.50 3.06
CA SER A 65 -12.39 17.89 2.74
C SER A 65 -13.63 18.73 2.44
N TYR A 66 -14.56 18.16 1.67
CA TYR A 66 -15.84 18.75 1.34
C TYR A 66 -16.72 18.96 2.58
N SER A 67 -16.78 17.96 3.46
CA SER A 67 -17.59 18.01 4.69
C SER A 67 -17.09 19.10 5.64
N PHE A 68 -15.78 19.16 5.89
CA PHE A 68 -15.19 20.22 6.70
C PHE A 68 -15.47 21.59 6.10
N ARG A 69 -15.28 21.77 4.79
CA ARG A 69 -15.53 23.05 4.14
C ARG A 69 -17.00 23.45 4.19
N THR A 70 -17.92 22.50 4.06
CA THR A 70 -19.37 22.77 4.15
C THR A 70 -19.78 23.28 5.53
N VAL A 71 -19.17 22.73 6.58
CA VAL A 71 -19.45 23.10 7.98
C VAL A 71 -18.78 24.42 8.35
N PHE A 72 -17.54 24.66 7.91
CA PHE A 72 -16.74 25.79 8.37
C PHE A 72 -16.69 27.00 7.41
N ALA A 73 -17.07 26.86 6.12
CA ALA A 73 -17.00 27.97 5.17
C ALA A 73 -18.17 28.97 5.33
N GLY A 74 -17.84 30.26 5.23
CA GLY A 74 -18.81 31.36 5.18
C GLY A 74 -19.67 31.34 3.90
N LYS A 75 -20.84 31.99 3.94
CA LYS A 75 -21.83 31.99 2.82
C LYS A 75 -21.24 32.43 1.47
N GLU A 76 -20.24 33.32 1.47
CA GLU A 76 -19.60 33.82 0.24
C GLU A 76 -18.53 32.86 -0.32
N GLU A 77 -17.81 32.14 0.53
CA GLU A 77 -16.79 31.17 0.12
C GLU A 77 -17.40 29.88 -0.45
N LYS A 78 -18.64 29.56 -0.07
CA LYS A 78 -19.40 28.42 -0.61
C LYS A 78 -19.71 28.54 -2.12
N LYS A 79 -19.66 29.73 -2.74
CA LYS A 79 -19.93 29.89 -4.18
C LYS A 79 -18.68 29.85 -5.06
N LYS A 80 -17.54 30.39 -4.59
CA LYS A 80 -16.26 30.36 -5.34
C LYS A 80 -15.54 29.00 -5.25
N SER A 81 -15.74 28.27 -4.16
CA SER A 81 -14.97 27.06 -3.84
C SER A 81 -15.30 25.82 -4.68
N PHE A 82 -16.49 25.72 -5.28
CA PHE A 82 -16.94 24.51 -5.98
C PHE A 82 -16.35 24.35 -7.39
N THR A 83 -15.90 25.45 -8.02
CA THR A 83 -15.48 25.46 -9.42
C THR A 83 -13.97 25.44 -9.62
N GLU A 84 -13.17 25.67 -8.56
CA GLU A 84 -11.73 25.92 -8.72
C GLU A 84 -10.82 24.81 -8.16
N MET A 85 -11.36 23.82 -7.44
CA MET A 85 -10.53 22.84 -6.73
C MET A 85 -10.56 21.46 -7.39
N THR A 86 -9.41 21.00 -7.85
CA THR A 86 -9.23 19.63 -8.33
C THR A 86 -9.23 18.67 -7.13
N PRO A 87 -10.08 17.63 -7.12
CA PRO A 87 -10.12 16.65 -6.03
C PRO A 87 -8.84 15.82 -5.99
N LEU A 88 -8.43 15.41 -4.79
CA LEU A 88 -7.21 14.64 -4.56
C LEU A 88 -7.28 13.26 -5.23
N SER A 89 -8.47 12.66 -5.30
CA SER A 89 -8.70 11.39 -6.02
C SER A 89 -8.42 11.49 -7.52
N GLU A 90 -8.58 12.66 -8.15
CA GLU A 90 -8.25 12.88 -9.56
C GLU A 90 -6.75 13.12 -9.77
N LEU A 91 -6.07 13.70 -8.77
CA LEU A 91 -4.62 13.94 -8.83
C LEU A 91 -3.83 12.64 -8.69
N VAL A 92 -4.31 11.70 -7.87
CA VAL A 92 -3.64 10.41 -7.64
C VAL A 92 -4.27 9.33 -8.53
N THR A 93 -3.70 9.12 -9.72
CA THR A 93 -4.18 8.11 -10.68
C THR A 93 -3.47 6.76 -10.57
N ILE A 94 -2.71 6.55 -9.49
CA ILE A 94 -1.91 5.33 -9.27
C ILE A 94 -2.84 4.15 -9.00
N ASN A 95 -2.68 3.07 -9.75
CA ASN A 95 -3.43 1.85 -9.52
C ASN A 95 -2.85 1.06 -8.32
N ALA A 96 -3.55 1.06 -7.19
CA ALA A 96 -3.13 0.36 -5.96
C ALA A 96 -3.17 -1.18 -6.07
N ASN A 97 -3.94 -1.74 -7.01
CA ASN A 97 -4.27 -3.16 -7.02
C ASN A 97 -3.04 -4.10 -7.13
N PRO A 98 -2.04 -3.84 -8.01
CA PRO A 98 -0.84 -4.67 -8.06
C PRO A 98 -0.03 -4.62 -6.76
N LEU A 99 0.06 -3.43 -6.14
CA LEU A 99 0.81 -3.24 -4.89
C LEU A 99 0.14 -4.01 -3.74
N PHE A 100 -1.20 -3.93 -3.66
CA PHE A 100 -2.00 -4.65 -2.68
C PHE A 100 -1.83 -6.17 -2.83
N LEU A 101 -1.96 -6.71 -4.04
CA LEU A 101 -1.85 -8.15 -4.27
C LEU A 101 -0.46 -8.69 -3.98
N VAL A 102 0.60 -7.97 -4.33
CA VAL A 102 1.98 -8.36 -3.98
C VAL A 102 2.17 -8.34 -2.46
N GLY A 103 1.77 -7.24 -1.79
CA GLY A 103 1.86 -7.14 -0.33
C GLY A 103 1.04 -8.21 0.40
N LEU A 104 -0.13 -8.57 -0.12
CA LEU A 104 -0.98 -9.61 0.46
C LEU A 104 -0.36 -11.01 0.31
N LEU A 105 0.23 -11.31 -0.85
CA LEU A 105 0.96 -12.57 -1.06
C LEU A 105 2.18 -12.66 -0.14
N ASP A 106 2.97 -11.59 -0.03
CA ASP A 106 4.11 -11.52 0.88
C ASP A 106 3.67 -11.70 2.34
N PHE A 107 2.54 -11.10 2.74
CA PHE A 107 2.00 -11.25 4.08
C PHE A 107 1.55 -12.68 4.38
N ILE A 108 0.88 -13.35 3.44
CA ILE A 108 0.47 -14.75 3.59
C ILE A 108 1.69 -15.66 3.73
N VAL A 109 2.71 -15.47 2.89
CA VAL A 109 3.95 -16.25 2.97
C VAL A 109 4.65 -16.00 4.31
N MET A 110 4.76 -14.75 4.75
CA MET A 110 5.33 -14.39 6.04
C MET A 110 4.58 -15.08 7.20
N LEU A 111 3.25 -15.05 7.20
CA LEU A 111 2.44 -15.73 8.23
C LEU A 111 2.66 -17.24 8.21
N ALA A 112 2.74 -17.85 7.03
CA ALA A 112 3.03 -19.27 6.90
C ALA A 112 4.42 -19.61 7.45
N THR A 113 5.43 -18.79 7.15
CA THR A 113 6.78 -18.97 7.70
C THR A 113 6.83 -18.76 9.20
N LEU A 114 6.11 -17.77 9.73
CA LEU A 114 5.99 -17.53 11.16
C LEU A 114 5.35 -18.74 11.87
N TYR A 115 4.30 -19.31 11.29
CA TYR A 115 3.68 -20.52 11.81
C TYR A 115 4.67 -21.70 11.82
N VAL A 116 5.43 -21.91 10.74
CA VAL A 116 6.46 -22.96 10.67
C VAL A 116 7.59 -22.72 11.67
N TYR A 117 7.95 -21.47 11.96
CA TYR A 117 8.97 -21.14 12.95
C TYR A 117 8.59 -21.57 14.39
N TYR A 118 7.30 -21.64 14.69
CA TYR A 118 6.78 -22.02 16.02
C TYR A 118 6.29 -23.47 16.13
N LEU A 119 6.36 -24.26 15.05
CA LEU A 119 6.17 -25.71 15.08
C LEU A 119 7.41 -26.41 15.65
#